data_AF-A0A2D5WET3-F1
#
_entry.id   AF-A0A2D5WET3-F1
#
_cell.length_a   1.000
_cell.length_b   1.000
_cell.length_c   1.000
_cell.angle_alpha   90.00
_cell.angle_beta   90.00
_cell.angle_gamma   90.00
#
_symmetry.space_group_name_H-M   'P 1'
#
loop_
_entity.id
_entity.type
_entity.pdbx_description
1 polymer ?
#
loop_
_entity_poly.entity_id
_entity_poly.type
_entity_poly.pdbx_seq_one_letter_code
_entity_poly.pdbx_strand_id
1 'polypeptide(L)'
;MPGIRDTVTSRYERPIDQVLNSAREVLSRTGTLTGDDVVNNAVSAKIDNRSVWVTVAEVEPLVTEVKVRVRSSRGTGDLAMAAEIDKQIALGLIVTP
;
A
#
# COMPACT_ATOMS: atom_id res chain seq x y z
N MET A 1 23.79 -2.25 9.22
CA MET A 1 23.62 -3.21 8.11
C MET A 1 22.88 -2.49 6.99
N PRO A 2 23.32 -2.55 5.72
CA PRO A 2 22.61 -1.89 4.63
C PRO A 2 21.16 -2.38 4.59
N GLY A 3 20.23 -1.43 4.63
CA GLY A 3 18.82 -1.65 4.93
C GLY A 3 18.15 -2.69 4.05
N ILE A 4 17.58 -3.71 4.69
CA ILE A 4 16.55 -4.54 4.06
C ILE A 4 15.46 -3.56 3.63
N ARG A 5 15.31 -3.36 2.32
CA ARG A 5 14.26 -2.53 1.74
C ARG A 5 12.94 -3.19 2.12
N ASP A 6 12.21 -2.58 3.05
CA ASP A 6 10.89 -3.03 3.49
C ASP A 6 9.76 -2.31 2.75
N THR A 7 10.12 -1.43 1.81
CA THR A 7 9.22 -0.48 1.18
C THR A 7 9.35 -0.52 -0.35
N VAL A 8 8.20 -0.60 -1.03
CA VAL A 8 8.04 -0.36 -2.47
C VAL A 8 7.44 1.03 -2.65
N THR A 9 7.93 1.78 -3.62
CA THR A 9 7.40 3.10 -3.98
C THR A 9 7.07 3.09 -5.47
N SER A 10 5.81 3.41 -5.77
CA SER A 10 5.27 3.42 -7.14
C SER A 10 4.46 4.69 -7.35
N ARG A 11 4.28 5.09 -8.61
CA ARG A 11 3.47 6.25 -8.99
C ARG A 11 2.40 5.81 -9.95
N TYR A 12 1.18 6.27 -9.71
CA TYR A 12 0.01 5.98 -10.51
C TYR A 12 -0.58 7.28 -11.05
N GLU A 13 -0.86 7.30 -12.35
CA GLU A 13 -1.56 8.40 -13.02
C GLU A 13 -3.07 8.34 -12.71
N ARG A 14 -3.41 8.38 -11.43
CA ARG A 14 -4.77 8.37 -10.91
C ARG A 14 -4.92 9.35 -9.74
N PRO A 15 -6.12 9.94 -9.53
CA PRO A 15 -6.41 10.77 -8.36
C PRO A 15 -6.20 10.01 -7.04
N ILE A 16 -5.85 10.73 -5.99
CA ILE A 16 -5.55 10.15 -4.66
C ILE A 16 -6.70 9.30 -4.11
N ASP A 17 -7.94 9.77 -4.27
CA ASP A 17 -9.13 9.05 -3.77
C ASP A 17 -9.29 7.68 -4.42
N GLN A 18 -9.02 7.57 -5.72
CA GLN A 18 -9.12 6.31 -6.45
C GLN A 18 -8.04 5.33 -5.99
N VAL A 19 -6.83 5.83 -5.79
CA VAL A 19 -5.69 5.03 -5.29
C VAL A 19 -5.91 4.58 -3.85
N LEU A 20 -6.41 5.46 -2.98
CA LEU A 20 -6.70 5.14 -1.59
C LEU A 20 -7.82 4.10 -1.47
N ASN A 21 -8.89 4.25 -2.26
CA ASN A 21 -9.98 3.28 -2.29
C ASN A 21 -9.53 1.91 -2.79
N SER A 22 -8.72 1.87 -3.85
CA SER A 22 -8.13 0.63 -4.35
C SER A 22 -7.22 -0.03 -3.30
N ALA A 23 -6.39 0.75 -2.62
CA ALA A 23 -5.55 0.25 -1.53
C ALA A 23 -6.37 -0.34 -0.37
N ARG A 24 -7.44 0.33 0.07
CA ARG A 24 -8.35 -0.20 1.10
C ARG A 24 -8.98 -1.53 0.67
N GLU A 25 -9.44 -1.60 -0.56
CA GLU A 25 -10.08 -2.80 -1.09
C GLU A 25 -9.09 -3.98 -1.17
N VAL A 26 -7.89 -3.75 -1.70
CA VAL A 26 -6.84 -4.77 -1.74
C VAL A 26 -6.47 -5.25 -0.34
N LEU A 27 -6.22 -4.34 0.59
CA LEU A 27 -5.84 -4.71 1.96
C LEU A 27 -6.96 -5.43 2.71
N SER A 28 -8.23 -5.08 2.49
CA SER A 28 -9.39 -5.75 3.08
C SER A 28 -9.70 -7.12 2.47
N ARG A 29 -9.33 -7.35 1.21
CA ARG A 29 -9.42 -8.66 0.56
C ARG A 29 -8.31 -9.60 1.01
N THR A 30 -7.10 -9.08 1.20
CA THR A 30 -5.91 -9.90 1.47
C THR A 30 -5.71 -10.14 2.98
N GLY A 31 -6.25 -9.30 3.86
CA GLY A 31 -6.22 -9.56 5.31
C GLY A 31 -7.14 -8.67 6.12
N THR A 32 -6.71 -8.30 7.33
CA THR A 32 -7.54 -7.52 8.25
C THR A 32 -7.03 -6.09 8.35
N LEU A 33 -7.87 -5.12 8.01
CA LEU A 33 -7.55 -3.70 8.22
C LEU A 33 -7.33 -3.43 9.72
N THR A 34 -6.20 -2.79 10.03
CA THR A 34 -5.82 -2.43 11.41
C THR A 34 -5.95 -0.94 11.68
N GLY A 35 -6.07 -0.12 10.64
CA GLY A 35 -6.23 1.32 10.77
C GLY A 35 -6.39 1.97 9.40
N ASP A 36 -7.24 2.97 9.35
CA ASP A 36 -7.52 3.78 8.17
C ASP A 36 -7.41 5.24 8.58
N ASP A 37 -6.28 5.84 8.27
CA ASP A 37 -5.95 7.22 8.58
C ASP A 37 -6.23 8.09 7.36
N VAL A 38 -7.46 8.59 7.31
CA VAL A 38 -7.94 9.48 6.25
C VAL A 38 -7.19 10.82 6.26
N VAL A 39 -6.68 11.25 7.41
CA VAL A 39 -5.95 12.53 7.53
C VAL A 39 -4.57 12.43 6.91
N ASN A 40 -3.88 11.30 7.12
CA ASN A 40 -2.55 11.05 6.59
C ASN A 40 -2.54 10.25 5.27
N ASN A 41 -3.70 10.00 4.67
CA ASN A 41 -3.87 9.15 3.47
C ASN A 41 -3.13 7.82 3.60
N ALA A 42 -3.29 7.18 4.76
CA ALA A 42 -2.57 5.96 5.11
C ALA A 42 -3.53 4.87 5.54
N VAL A 43 -3.33 3.66 5.01
CA VAL A 43 -4.11 2.48 5.36
C VAL A 43 -3.16 1.41 5.86
N SER A 44 -3.52 0.76 6.95
CA SER A 44 -2.73 -0.31 7.54
C SER A 44 -3.55 -1.58 7.68
N ALA A 45 -2.88 -2.71 7.51
CA ALA A 45 -3.49 -4.02 7.65
C ALA A 45 -2.52 -5.03 8.26
N LYS A 46 -3.09 -6.11 8.79
CA LYS A 46 -2.37 -7.30 9.19
C LYS A 46 -2.69 -8.44 8.24
N ILE A 47 -1.65 -9.00 7.64
CA ILE A 47 -1.75 -10.07 6.65
C ILE A 47 -0.70 -11.13 7.01
N ASP A 48 -1.12 -12.37 7.27
CA ASP A 48 -0.22 -13.49 7.61
C ASP A 48 0.86 -13.15 8.66
N ASN A 49 0.45 -12.51 9.76
CA ASN A 49 1.32 -12.06 10.85
C ASN A 49 2.39 -11.03 10.43
N ARG A 50 2.17 -10.33 9.31
CA ARG A 50 2.94 -9.18 8.84
C ARG A 50 2.08 -7.93 8.96
N SER A 51 2.72 -6.84 9.34
CA SER A 51 2.12 -5.52 9.33
C SER A 51 2.42 -4.85 8.00
N VAL A 52 1.37 -4.40 7.34
CA VAL A 52 1.40 -3.71 6.05
C VAL A 52 0.93 -2.29 6.28
N TRP A 53 1.69 -1.33 5.77
CA TRP A 53 1.33 0.08 5.75
C TRP A 53 1.39 0.58 4.32
N VAL A 54 0.30 1.18 3.86
CA VAL A 54 0.22 1.84 2.57
C VAL A 54 0.01 3.32 2.84
N THR A 55 0.95 4.15 2.39
CA THR A 55 0.83 5.61 2.46
C THR A 55 0.72 6.15 1.06
N VAL A 56 -0.22 7.06 0.85
CA VAL A 56 -0.54 7.63 -0.44
C VAL A 56 -0.31 9.14 -0.39
N ALA A 57 0.37 9.69 -1.40
CA ALA A 57 0.66 11.11 -1.48
C ALA A 57 0.45 11.61 -2.91
N GLU A 58 -0.29 12.70 -3.07
CA GLU A 58 -0.38 13.38 -4.37
C GLU A 58 0.94 14.09 -4.65
N VAL A 59 1.58 13.77 -5.77
CA VAL A 59 2.85 14.39 -6.19
C VAL A 59 2.63 15.44 -7.27
N GLU A 60 1.65 15.21 -8.15
CA GLU A 60 1.18 16.14 -9.17
C GLU A 60 -0.33 15.94 -9.35
N PRO A 61 -1.07 16.90 -9.93
CA PRO A 61 -2.48 16.69 -10.24
C PRO A 61 -2.68 15.42 -11.06
N LEU A 62 -3.53 14.51 -10.58
CA LEU A 62 -3.78 13.19 -11.17
C LEU A 62 -2.60 12.21 -11.13
N VAL A 63 -1.51 12.52 -10.44
CA VAL A 63 -0.39 11.60 -10.22
C VAL A 63 -0.15 11.41 -8.74
N THR A 64 -0.31 10.17 -8.31
CA THR A 64 -0.26 9.80 -6.89
C THR A 64 0.88 8.81 -6.65
N GLU A 65 1.73 9.11 -5.69
CA GLU A 65 2.77 8.22 -5.18
C GLU A 65 2.21 7.32 -4.08
N VAL A 66 2.49 6.03 -4.18
CA VAL A 66 2.11 5.01 -3.19
C VAL A 66 3.37 4.41 -2.60
N LYS A 67 3.41 4.35 -1.27
CA LYS A 67 4.47 3.69 -0.50
C LYS A 67 3.87 2.51 0.24
N VAL A 68 4.22 1.30 -0.20
CA VAL A 68 3.83 0.07 0.46
C VAL A 68 5.00 -0.42 1.29
N ARG A 69 4.82 -0.47 2.60
CA ARG A 69 5.80 -0.97 3.55
C ARG A 69 5.28 -2.23 4.24
N VAL A 70 6.11 -3.27 4.31
CA VAL A 70 5.75 -4.53 4.98
C VAL A 70 6.84 -4.96 5.95
N ARG A 71 6.42 -5.28 7.18
CA ARG A 71 7.30 -5.87 8.20
C ARG A 71 6.68 -7.12 8.79
N SER A 72 7.49 -8.16 8.96
CA SER A 72 7.10 -9.33 9.73
C SER A 72 6.98 -9.01 11.22
N SER A 73 6.30 -9.87 11.97
CA SER A 73 6.27 -9.81 13.43
C SER A 73 7.66 -9.83 14.09
N ARG A 74 8.69 -10.34 13.41
CA ARG A 74 10.09 -10.34 13.88
C ARG A 74 10.86 -9.07 13.47
N GLY A 75 10.20 -8.08 12.87
CA GLY A 75 10.79 -6.81 12.46
C GLY A 75 11.59 -6.87 11.16
N THR A 76 11.58 -7.99 10.44
CA THR A 76 12.24 -8.10 9.13
C THR A 76 11.35 -7.51 8.03
N GLY A 77 11.94 -6.73 7.13
CA GLY A 77 11.24 -6.23 5.95
C GLY A 77 10.85 -7.37 4.99
N ASP A 78 9.69 -7.26 4.37
CA ASP A 78 9.22 -8.21 3.34
C ASP A 78 8.92 -7.48 2.03
N LEU A 79 9.96 -7.33 1.20
CA LEU A 79 9.86 -6.63 -0.07
C LEU A 79 8.97 -7.36 -1.08
N ALA A 80 8.95 -8.69 -1.03
CA ALA A 80 8.17 -9.50 -1.97
C ALA A 80 6.67 -9.24 -1.76
N MET A 81 6.22 -9.25 -0.50
CA MET A 81 4.85 -8.91 -0.18
C MET A 81 4.53 -7.44 -0.47
N ALA A 82 5.45 -6.51 -0.20
CA ALA A 82 5.24 -5.11 -0.54
C ALA A 82 5.02 -4.92 -2.05
N ALA A 83 5.81 -5.61 -2.89
CA ALA A 83 5.67 -5.56 -4.34
C ALA A 83 4.41 -6.27 -4.85
N GLU A 84 3.97 -7.32 -4.17
CA GLU A 84 2.71 -8.00 -4.48
C GLU A 84 1.50 -7.09 -4.22
N ILE A 85 1.44 -6.48 -3.04
CA ILE A 85 0.37 -5.54 -2.69
C ILE A 85 0.36 -4.35 -3.65
N ASP A 86 1.53 -3.80 -3.99
CA ASP A 86 1.63 -2.72 -4.97
C ASP A 86 1.04 -3.11 -6.34
N LYS A 87 1.36 -4.30 -6.84
CA LYS A 87 0.77 -4.82 -8.09
C LYS A 87 -0.74 -5.03 -7.98
N GLN A 88 -1.24 -5.53 -6.85
CA GLN A 88 -2.67 -5.72 -6.63
C GLN A 88 -3.41 -4.37 -6.63
N ILE A 89 -2.82 -3.31 -6.05
CA ILE A 89 -3.34 -1.94 -6.13
C ILE A 89 -3.38 -1.48 -7.59
N ALA A 90 -2.27 -1.65 -8.32
CA ALA A 90 -2.22 -1.30 -9.74
C ALA A 90 -3.31 -2.02 -10.57
N LEU A 91 -3.57 -3.30 -10.29
CA LEU A 91 -4.63 -4.07 -10.95
C LEU A 91 -6.02 -3.56 -10.57
N GLY A 92 -6.26 -3.23 -9.30
CA GLY A 92 -7.53 -2.64 -8.85
C GLY A 92 -7.85 -1.32 -9.57
N LEU A 93 -6.82 -0.51 -9.86
CA LEU A 93 -6.97 0.75 -10.59
C LEU A 93 -7.36 0.59 -12.08
N ILE A 94 -7.12 -0.59 -12.68
CA ILE A 94 -7.48 -0.87 -14.07
C ILE A 94 -8.90 -1.44 -14.16
N VAL A 95 -9.30 -2.23 -13.15
CA VAL A 95 -10.57 -2.97 -13.14
C VAL A 95 -11.76 -2.09 -12.70
N THR A 96 -11.49 -0.93 -12.10
CA THR A 96 -12.55 0.01 -11.70
C THR A 96 -12.93 0.91 -12.91
N PRO A 97 -14.16 0.79 -13.46
CA PRO A 97 -14.61 1.52 -14.65
C PRO A 97 -14.83 3.02 -14.41
#